data_AF-A0A7X9RZB0-F1
#
_entry.id   AF-A0A7X9RZB0-F1
#
_cell.length_a   1.000
_cell.length_b   1.000
_cell.length_c   1.000
_cell.angle_alpha   90.00
_cell.angle_beta   90.00
_cell.angle_gamma   90.00
#
_symmetry.space_group_name_H-M   'P 1'
#
loop_
_entity.id
_entity.type
_entity.pdbx_description
1 polymer ?
#
loop_
_entity_poly.entity_id
_entity_poly.type
_entity_poly.pdbx_seq_one_letter_code
_entity_poly.pdbx_strand_id
1 'polypeptide(L)'
;MSNLILSQKDLKYLPYSMLVEFKEMPQEAQYEFFQEMKKFKRSKVIMYLLHFFPLHVSLGYVGKWLEQFLFWITGGGFGVWWLVLLFTIPSEIKNFNRKVAQEIFKDIALKYGIKKRYKHTPPKALIKPKVLNLPEFDPTQPTLDHLKEGFMFDLDGKTWQIVEEYQQDFKMKNSERLFVCHHDLEEKFLRYSNEGYFKKVLWSKAVNVFQIDPELERKIRTQGNPANILYLNGHRFYKENIESGLMFKVSKSDADVVGDSMKTWHYFNEDRTLTLKIESYRNKLKAFQGKVIDENNITDILPYKV
;
A
#
# COMPACT_ATOMS: atom_id res chain seq x y z
N MET A 1 -33.37 13.12 23.17
CA MET A 1 -33.73 12.52 21.87
C MET A 1 -33.75 13.65 20.86
N SER A 2 -32.77 13.74 19.95
CA SER A 2 -32.60 14.91 19.06
C SER A 2 -33.53 14.83 17.85
N ASN A 3 -34.35 15.88 17.67
CA ASN A 3 -35.33 16.07 16.60
C ASN A 3 -34.66 16.20 15.22
N LEU A 4 -34.54 15.08 14.49
CA LEU A 4 -34.30 15.14 13.04
C LEU A 4 -35.60 15.57 12.36
N ILE A 5 -35.66 16.80 11.85
CA ILE A 5 -36.87 17.34 11.22
C ILE A 5 -37.09 16.75 9.81
N LEU A 6 -36.09 16.15 9.15
CA LEU A 6 -36.19 15.75 7.73
C LEU A 6 -35.50 14.44 7.30
N SER A 7 -36.02 13.91 6.18
CA SER A 7 -35.90 12.57 5.56
C SER A 7 -34.59 11.78 5.76
N GLN A 8 -34.70 10.62 6.41
CA GLN A 8 -33.62 9.64 6.57
C GLN A 8 -33.09 9.03 5.24
N LYS A 9 -33.81 9.20 4.12
CA LYS A 9 -33.45 8.56 2.83
C LYS A 9 -32.20 9.14 2.19
N ASP A 10 -31.81 10.37 2.54
CA ASP A 10 -30.63 11.05 1.97
C ASP A 10 -29.39 10.92 2.85
N LEU A 11 -29.58 10.66 4.15
CA LEU A 11 -28.50 10.38 5.11
C LEU A 11 -27.69 9.13 4.74
N LYS A 12 -28.28 8.17 4.01
CA LYS A 12 -27.59 6.94 3.58
C LYS A 12 -26.37 7.19 2.67
N TYR A 13 -26.22 8.40 2.13
CA TYR A 13 -25.09 8.78 1.29
C TYR A 13 -23.93 9.38 2.09
N LEU A 14 -24.15 9.74 3.37
CA LEU A 14 -23.09 10.22 4.25
C LEU A 14 -22.38 9.04 4.94
N PRO A 15 -21.04 9.08 5.09
CA PRO A 15 -20.31 8.21 6.00
C PRO A 15 -20.80 8.37 7.45
N TYR A 16 -20.65 7.31 8.26
CA TYR A 16 -21.09 7.32 9.65
C TYR A 16 -20.53 8.48 10.48
N SER A 17 -19.26 8.84 10.29
CA SER A 17 -18.64 9.97 10.99
C SER A 17 -19.34 11.30 10.70
N MET A 18 -19.66 11.56 9.43
CA MET A 18 -20.38 12.77 9.03
C MET A 18 -21.82 12.75 9.53
N LEU A 19 -22.43 11.58 9.75
CA LEU A 19 -23.78 11.50 10.33
C LEU A 19 -23.82 11.93 11.80
N VAL A 20 -22.76 11.68 12.56
CA VAL A 20 -22.66 12.12 13.95
C VAL A 20 -22.54 13.65 13.98
N GLU A 21 -21.61 14.19 13.20
CA GLU A 21 -21.44 15.64 13.05
C GLU A 21 -22.71 16.32 12.52
N PHE A 22 -23.37 15.73 11.51
CA PHE A 22 -24.61 16.24 10.94
C PHE A 22 -25.72 16.39 11.98
N LYS A 23 -25.85 15.44 12.91
CA LYS A 23 -26.85 15.49 13.99
C LYS A 23 -26.57 16.60 15.00
N GLU A 24 -25.31 16.98 15.15
CA GLU A 24 -24.86 18.07 16.02
C GLU A 24 -24.95 19.44 15.34
N MET A 25 -25.20 19.50 14.03
CA MET A 25 -25.33 20.76 13.29
C MET A 25 -26.58 21.54 13.69
N PRO A 26 -26.55 22.89 13.61
CA PRO A 26 -27.73 23.74 13.71
C PRO A 26 -28.83 23.30 12.73
N GLN A 27 -30.10 23.50 13.09
CA GLN A 27 -31.23 23.07 12.26
C GLN A 27 -31.23 23.75 10.89
N GLU A 28 -30.77 25.00 10.83
CA GLU A 28 -30.62 25.77 9.60
C GLU A 28 -29.62 25.11 8.64
N ALA A 29 -28.48 24.63 9.18
CA ALA A 29 -27.45 23.94 8.41
C ALA A 29 -27.94 22.57 7.88
N GLN A 30 -28.69 21.83 8.71
CA GLN A 30 -29.30 20.57 8.29
C GLN A 30 -30.32 20.81 7.15
N TYR A 31 -31.14 21.86 7.25
CA TYR A 31 -32.11 22.21 6.22
C TYR A 31 -31.43 22.60 4.90
N GLU A 32 -30.40 23.45 4.96
CA GLU A 32 -29.62 23.86 3.79
C GLU A 32 -29.01 22.65 3.07
N PHE A 33 -28.47 21.69 3.83
CA PHE A 33 -27.90 20.46 3.29
C PHE A 33 -28.92 19.67 2.48
N PHE A 34 -30.13 19.51 3.00
CA PHE A 34 -31.19 18.80 2.28
C PHE A 34 -31.62 19.53 0.99
N GLN A 35 -31.65 20.86 1.00
CA GLN A 35 -32.00 21.65 -0.19
C GLN A 35 -30.96 21.49 -1.29
N GLU A 36 -29.67 21.61 -0.94
CA GLU A 36 -28.60 21.41 -1.91
C GLU A 36 -28.55 19.97 -2.41
N MET A 37 -28.73 18.99 -1.51
CA MET A 37 -28.81 17.59 -1.91
C MET A 37 -29.93 17.33 -2.90
N LYS A 38 -31.11 17.93 -2.69
CA LYS A 38 -32.24 17.80 -3.63
C LYS A 38 -31.90 18.37 -5.02
N LYS A 39 -31.11 19.44 -5.09
CA LYS A 39 -30.69 20.09 -6.33
C LYS A 39 -29.67 19.27 -7.12
N PHE A 40 -28.68 18.69 -6.44
CA PHE A 40 -27.51 18.07 -7.10
C PHE A 40 -27.58 16.55 -7.20
N LYS A 41 -28.43 15.89 -6.41
CA LYS A 41 -28.61 14.44 -6.44
C LYS A 41 -29.09 13.96 -7.80
N ARG A 42 -28.50 12.87 -8.27
CA ARG A 42 -28.82 12.23 -9.54
C ARG A 42 -29.76 11.04 -9.33
N SER A 43 -30.67 10.86 -10.28
CA SER A 43 -31.68 9.81 -10.24
C SER A 43 -31.23 8.58 -11.03
N LYS A 44 -31.43 7.39 -10.45
CA LYS A 44 -31.22 6.12 -11.14
C LYS A 44 -32.10 6.00 -12.38
N VAL A 45 -33.36 6.43 -12.28
CA VAL A 45 -34.32 6.36 -13.40
C VAL A 45 -33.83 7.21 -14.57
N ILE A 46 -33.37 8.43 -14.29
CA ILE A 46 -32.83 9.32 -15.33
C ILE A 46 -31.58 8.71 -15.96
N MET A 47 -30.68 8.11 -15.16
CA MET A 47 -29.48 7.47 -15.71
C MET A 47 -29.82 6.29 -16.62
N TYR A 48 -30.82 5.46 -16.28
CA TYR A 48 -31.31 4.42 -17.19
C TYR A 48 -31.89 5.02 -18.48
N LEU A 49 -32.71 6.08 -18.39
CA LEU A 49 -33.22 6.75 -19.60
C LEU A 49 -32.10 7.26 -20.49
N LEU A 50 -31.07 7.88 -19.92
CA LEU A 50 -29.90 8.38 -20.65
C LEU A 50 -28.99 7.27 -21.21
N HIS A 51 -29.06 6.07 -20.63
CA HIS A 51 -28.35 4.89 -21.12
C HIS A 51 -29.01 4.31 -22.38
N PHE A 52 -30.35 4.31 -22.45
CA PHE A 52 -31.08 3.87 -23.65
C PHE A 52 -31.28 4.97 -24.70
N PHE A 53 -30.94 6.22 -24.38
CA PHE A 53 -31.04 7.34 -25.32
C PHE A 53 -30.04 7.18 -26.49
N PRO A 54 -30.36 7.62 -27.73
CA PRO A 54 -29.51 7.39 -28.92
C PRO A 54 -28.07 7.88 -28.80
N LEU A 55 -27.80 8.91 -27.99
CA LEU A 55 -26.45 9.43 -27.75
C LEU A 55 -25.72 8.76 -26.58
N HIS A 56 -26.37 7.87 -25.83
CA HIS A 56 -25.86 7.14 -24.66
C HIS A 56 -24.99 8.04 -23.74
N VAL A 57 -25.59 9.02 -23.06
CA VAL A 57 -24.88 10.03 -22.25
C VAL A 57 -24.88 9.71 -20.73
N SER A 58 -25.10 8.44 -20.39
CA SER A 58 -25.28 8.00 -19.00
C SER A 58 -24.05 8.21 -18.11
N LEU A 59 -22.82 8.06 -18.62
CA LEU A 59 -21.59 8.29 -17.87
C LEU A 59 -21.33 9.79 -17.65
N GLY A 60 -21.63 10.62 -18.65
CA GLY A 60 -21.57 12.07 -18.54
C GLY A 60 -22.49 12.62 -17.44
N TYR A 61 -23.67 12.03 -17.26
CA TYR A 61 -24.63 12.41 -16.21
C TYR A 61 -24.06 12.28 -14.77
N VAL A 62 -23.13 11.35 -14.57
CA VAL A 62 -22.40 11.16 -13.30
C VAL A 62 -21.01 11.78 -13.32
N GLY A 63 -20.74 12.70 -14.25
CA GLY A 63 -19.49 13.48 -14.34
C GLY A 63 -18.28 12.71 -14.89
N LYS A 64 -18.46 11.48 -15.38
CA LYS A 64 -17.40 10.65 -15.94
C LYS A 64 -17.19 10.92 -17.44
N TRP A 65 -16.92 12.18 -17.78
CA TRP A 65 -16.80 12.62 -19.18
C TRP A 65 -15.66 11.94 -19.95
N LEU A 66 -14.52 11.66 -19.29
CA LEU A 66 -13.42 10.95 -19.94
C LEU A 66 -13.82 9.53 -20.36
N GLU A 67 -14.51 8.79 -19.47
CA GLU A 67 -15.04 7.45 -19.78
C GLU A 67 -16.14 7.53 -20.86
N GLN A 68 -16.95 8.59 -20.84
CA GLN A 68 -17.98 8.85 -21.84
C GLN A 68 -17.40 9.07 -23.25
N PHE A 69 -16.32 9.85 -23.37
CA PHE A 69 -15.63 10.04 -24.65
C PHE A 69 -15.00 8.75 -25.15
N LEU A 70 -14.37 7.98 -24.24
CA LEU A 70 -13.79 6.69 -24.59
C LEU A 70 -14.87 5.69 -25.05
N PHE A 71 -16.04 5.70 -24.41
CA PHE A 71 -17.19 4.90 -24.84
C PHE A 71 -17.61 5.23 -26.27
N TRP A 72 -17.69 6.52 -26.63
CA TRP A 72 -18.05 6.91 -28.00
C TRP A 72 -16.97 6.53 -29.04
N ILE A 73 -15.69 6.77 -28.74
CA ILE A 73 -14.58 6.46 -29.65
C ILE A 73 -14.50 4.95 -29.92
N THR A 74 -14.81 4.13 -28.92
CA THR A 74 -14.78 2.66 -29.04
C THR A 74 -16.06 2.07 -29.62
N GLY A 75 -17.04 2.89 -30.05
CA GLY A 75 -18.34 2.41 -30.51
C GLY A 75 -19.09 1.61 -29.44
N GLY A 76 -18.93 1.97 -28.17
CA GLY A 76 -19.48 1.24 -27.04
C GLY A 76 -18.86 -0.15 -26.83
N GLY A 77 -17.61 -0.35 -27.27
CA GLY A 77 -16.90 -1.62 -27.17
C GLY A 77 -17.63 -2.77 -27.86
N PHE A 78 -18.17 -2.52 -29.06
CA PHE A 78 -19.00 -3.47 -29.82
C PHE A 78 -20.25 -3.95 -29.06
N GLY A 79 -20.81 -3.10 -28.20
CA GLY A 79 -22.01 -3.41 -27.40
C GLY A 79 -21.75 -4.15 -26.09
N VAL A 80 -20.55 -4.71 -25.88
CA VAL A 80 -20.18 -5.35 -24.61
C VAL A 80 -20.11 -4.33 -23.48
N TRP A 81 -19.50 -3.17 -23.74
CA TRP A 81 -19.39 -2.11 -22.74
C TRP A 81 -20.76 -1.53 -22.40
N TRP A 82 -21.64 -1.40 -23.40
CA TRP A 82 -23.03 -0.99 -23.19
C TRP A 82 -23.75 -1.93 -22.21
N LEU A 83 -23.64 -3.26 -22.39
CA LEU A 83 -24.24 -4.24 -21.48
C LEU A 83 -23.64 -4.19 -20.07
N VAL A 84 -22.31 -4.08 -19.94
CA VAL A 84 -21.65 -3.97 -18.63
C VAL A 84 -22.16 -2.75 -17.86
N LEU A 85 -22.36 -1.62 -18.55
CA LEU A 85 -22.82 -0.39 -17.92
C LEU A 85 -24.21 -0.55 -17.30
N LEU A 86 -25.12 -1.29 -17.93
CA LEU A 86 -26.46 -1.57 -17.41
C LEU A 86 -26.43 -2.07 -15.95
N PHE A 87 -25.52 -3.00 -15.64
CA PHE A 87 -25.40 -3.58 -14.31
C PHE A 87 -24.69 -2.67 -13.31
N THR A 88 -23.86 -1.74 -13.79
CA THR A 88 -23.11 -0.81 -12.93
C THR A 88 -23.88 0.46 -12.56
N ILE A 89 -24.93 0.84 -13.30
CA ILE A 89 -25.74 2.06 -13.07
C ILE A 89 -26.14 2.26 -11.60
N PRO A 90 -26.66 1.25 -10.86
CA PRO A 90 -27.02 1.44 -9.46
C PRO A 90 -25.84 1.82 -8.57
N SER A 91 -24.67 1.23 -8.81
CA SER A 91 -23.43 1.50 -8.08
C SER A 91 -22.91 2.90 -8.39
N GLU A 92 -22.87 3.26 -9.67
CA GLU A 92 -22.37 4.55 -10.14
C GLU A 92 -23.19 5.73 -9.58
N ILE A 93 -24.52 5.65 -9.59
CA ILE A 93 -25.37 6.68 -8.98
C ILE A 93 -25.17 6.77 -7.48
N LYS A 94 -25.02 5.63 -6.79
CA LYS A 94 -24.76 5.61 -5.34
C LYS A 94 -23.43 6.29 -5.03
N ASN A 95 -22.39 6.00 -5.81
CA ASN A 95 -21.06 6.59 -5.64
C ASN A 95 -21.05 8.09 -5.96
N PHE A 96 -21.72 8.51 -7.02
CA PHE A 96 -21.86 9.92 -7.37
C PHE A 96 -22.59 10.70 -6.27
N ASN A 97 -23.77 10.23 -5.86
CA ASN A 97 -24.57 10.90 -4.82
C ASN A 97 -23.85 10.93 -3.47
N ARG A 98 -23.01 9.92 -3.16
CA ARG A 98 -22.13 9.94 -1.99
C ARG A 98 -21.09 11.05 -2.06
N LYS A 99 -20.44 11.24 -3.21
CA LYS A 99 -19.46 12.33 -3.40
C LYS A 99 -20.13 13.70 -3.24
N VAL A 100 -21.26 13.90 -3.90
CA VAL A 100 -22.08 15.14 -3.80
C VAL A 100 -22.47 15.42 -2.35
N ALA A 101 -22.97 14.41 -1.63
CA ALA A 101 -23.32 14.57 -0.21
C ALA A 101 -22.14 14.98 0.65
N GLN A 102 -20.96 14.39 0.42
CA GLN A 102 -19.76 14.73 1.18
C GLN A 102 -19.25 16.14 0.89
N GLU A 103 -19.43 16.63 -0.34
CA GLU A 103 -18.99 17.96 -0.77
C GLU A 103 -19.92 19.04 -0.18
N ILE A 104 -21.23 18.91 -0.38
CA ILE A 104 -22.25 19.80 0.20
C ILE A 104 -22.11 19.86 1.72
N PHE A 105 -21.92 18.71 2.37
CA PHE A 105 -21.72 18.67 3.82
C PHE A 105 -20.50 19.48 4.28
N LYS A 106 -19.38 19.38 3.54
CA LYS A 106 -18.15 20.13 3.87
C LYS A 106 -18.37 21.64 3.71
N ASP A 107 -19.05 22.05 2.64
CA ASP A 107 -19.29 23.47 2.34
C ASP A 107 -20.18 24.10 3.40
N ILE A 108 -21.24 23.39 3.80
CA ILE A 108 -22.14 23.84 4.87
C ILE A 108 -21.45 23.83 6.23
N ALA A 109 -20.68 22.79 6.56
CA ALA A 109 -19.90 22.74 7.80
C ALA A 109 -18.93 23.93 7.90
N LEU A 110 -18.28 24.30 6.79
CA LEU A 110 -17.43 25.48 6.71
C LEU A 110 -18.23 26.77 6.91
N LYS A 111 -19.38 26.91 6.23
CA LYS A 111 -20.25 28.11 6.30
C LYS A 111 -20.73 28.41 7.72
N TYR A 112 -21.14 27.38 8.47
CA TYR A 112 -21.65 27.53 9.84
C TYR A 112 -20.55 27.58 10.90
N GLY A 113 -19.28 27.70 10.51
CA GLY A 113 -18.17 27.82 11.46
C GLY A 113 -17.99 26.57 12.33
N ILE A 114 -18.48 25.42 11.87
CA ILE A 114 -18.29 24.14 12.53
C ILE A 114 -16.82 23.79 12.33
N LYS A 115 -15.99 24.23 13.29
CA LYS A 115 -14.53 24.01 13.29
C LYS A 115 -14.31 22.53 13.01
N LYS A 116 -13.63 22.23 11.90
CA LYS A 116 -13.28 20.87 11.47
C LYS A 116 -12.66 20.08 12.62
N ARG A 117 -13.47 19.36 13.40
CA ARG A 117 -13.02 18.14 14.02
C ARG A 117 -13.02 17.14 12.87
N TYR A 118 -11.86 16.97 12.24
CA TYR A 118 -11.49 15.94 11.26
C TYR A 118 -11.52 16.26 9.75
N LYS A 119 -10.32 16.18 9.14
CA LYS A 119 -10.09 15.30 7.99
C LYS A 119 -10.21 13.85 8.52
N HIS A 120 -11.38 13.22 8.39
CA HIS A 120 -11.45 11.77 8.62
C HIS A 120 -11.10 11.07 7.30
N THR A 121 -9.81 11.06 6.98
CA THR A 121 -9.27 9.76 6.54
C THR A 121 -9.59 8.85 7.73
N PRO A 122 -10.17 7.64 7.56
CA PRO A 122 -10.12 6.69 8.66
C PRO A 122 -8.68 6.74 9.15
N PRO A 123 -8.38 6.80 10.47
CA PRO A 123 -7.02 6.51 10.88
C PRO A 123 -6.72 5.23 10.12
N LYS A 124 -5.69 5.27 9.24
CA LYS A 124 -5.04 4.00 8.92
C LYS A 124 -4.87 3.44 10.31
N ALA A 125 -5.55 2.32 10.63
CA ALA A 125 -5.29 1.64 11.87
C ALA A 125 -3.78 1.70 12.01
N LEU A 126 -3.25 2.22 13.12
CA LEU A 126 -1.81 2.26 13.31
C LEU A 126 -1.40 0.79 13.28
N ILE A 127 -1.08 0.31 12.08
CA ILE A 127 -0.75 -1.08 11.86
C ILE A 127 0.64 -1.13 12.43
N LYS A 128 0.73 -1.66 13.64
CA LYS A 128 2.01 -1.86 14.29
C LYS A 128 2.68 -3.07 13.63
N PRO A 129 4.02 -3.14 13.67
CA PRO A 129 4.72 -4.35 13.27
C PRO A 129 4.22 -5.54 14.10
N LYS A 130 4.17 -6.72 13.48
CA LYS A 130 3.94 -8.00 14.16
C LYS A 130 4.99 -8.16 15.26
N VAL A 131 4.58 -8.59 16.44
CA VAL A 131 5.52 -8.93 17.51
C VAL A 131 6.38 -10.10 17.05
N LEU A 132 7.70 -9.94 17.12
CA LEU A 132 8.64 -11.01 16.82
C LEU A 132 8.79 -11.91 18.06
N ASN A 133 8.62 -13.22 17.88
CA ASN A 133 8.87 -14.21 18.93
C ASN A 133 10.37 -14.53 18.97
N LEU A 134 11.16 -13.64 19.56
CA LEU A 134 12.60 -13.81 19.71
C LEU A 134 12.92 -14.59 21.01
N PRO A 135 14.01 -15.39 21.05
CA PRO A 135 14.50 -15.97 22.29
C PRO A 135 14.92 -14.88 23.29
N GLU A 136 15.25 -15.27 24.53
CA GLU A 136 15.81 -14.34 25.51
C GLU A 136 17.22 -13.89 25.07
N PHE A 137 17.52 -12.59 25.22
CA PHE A 137 18.82 -12.05 24.81
C PHE A 137 19.90 -12.43 25.83
N ASP A 138 20.86 -13.24 25.39
CA ASP A 138 22.09 -13.51 26.12
C ASP A 138 23.21 -12.58 25.62
N PRO A 139 23.71 -11.64 26.44
CA PRO A 139 24.79 -10.73 26.03
C PRO A 139 26.14 -11.45 25.80
N THR A 140 26.30 -12.67 26.30
CA THR A 140 27.50 -13.49 26.09
C THR A 140 27.44 -14.32 24.81
N GLN A 141 26.24 -14.49 24.25
CA GLN A 141 25.98 -15.24 23.02
C GLN A 141 25.03 -14.47 22.09
N PRO A 142 25.47 -13.31 21.56
CA PRO A 142 24.64 -12.52 20.65
C PRO A 142 24.40 -13.30 19.35
N THR A 143 23.15 -13.35 18.91
CA THR A 143 22.71 -14.04 17.69
C THR A 143 22.06 -13.08 16.69
N LEU A 144 21.82 -13.55 15.46
CA LEU A 144 21.11 -12.79 14.44
C LEU A 144 19.68 -12.38 14.86
N ASP A 145 19.05 -13.13 15.76
CA ASP A 145 17.75 -12.79 16.33
C ASP A 145 17.78 -11.44 17.10
N HIS A 146 18.96 -11.01 17.57
CA HIS A 146 19.13 -9.86 18.45
C HIS A 146 19.84 -8.67 17.83
N LEU A 147 20.23 -8.74 16.55
CA LEU A 147 20.81 -7.61 15.82
C LEU A 147 19.90 -6.38 15.90
N LYS A 148 20.48 -5.19 16.06
CA LYS A 148 19.73 -3.92 16.09
C LYS A 148 20.55 -2.82 15.43
N GLU A 149 19.89 -1.71 15.09
CA GLU A 149 20.59 -0.48 14.72
C GLU A 149 21.70 -0.15 15.74
N GLY A 150 22.89 0.14 15.23
CA GLY A 150 24.12 0.32 15.99
C GLY A 150 25.04 -0.90 15.89
N PHE A 151 24.52 -2.13 16.00
CA PHE A 151 25.34 -3.33 16.16
C PHE A 151 26.35 -3.50 15.02
N MET A 152 27.46 -4.18 15.33
CA MET A 152 28.50 -4.53 14.38
C MET A 152 28.62 -6.05 14.29
N PHE A 153 29.06 -6.56 13.14
CA PHE A 153 29.37 -7.98 12.95
C PHE A 153 30.44 -8.16 11.88
N ASP A 154 31.16 -9.27 11.93
CA ASP A 154 32.15 -9.64 10.93
C ASP A 154 31.55 -10.60 9.89
N LEU A 155 31.82 -10.33 8.60
CA LEU A 155 31.42 -11.16 7.48
C LEU A 155 32.34 -10.93 6.29
N ASP A 156 32.77 -12.02 5.64
CA ASP A 156 33.67 -12.00 4.48
C ASP A 156 34.96 -11.17 4.75
N GLY A 157 35.50 -11.25 5.98
CA GLY A 157 36.73 -10.55 6.40
C GLY A 157 36.60 -9.04 6.63
N LYS A 158 35.37 -8.52 6.73
CA LYS A 158 35.08 -7.11 6.99
C LYS A 158 34.13 -6.97 8.17
N THR A 159 34.29 -5.89 8.93
CA THR A 159 33.36 -5.50 9.99
C THR A 159 32.29 -4.56 9.45
N TRP A 160 31.04 -4.95 9.58
CA TRP A 160 29.88 -4.23 9.08
C TRP A 160 29.10 -3.60 10.23
N GLN A 161 28.79 -2.31 10.14
CA GLN A 161 27.93 -1.62 11.09
C GLN A 161 26.49 -1.56 10.59
N ILE A 162 25.52 -1.91 11.43
CA ILE A 162 24.09 -1.76 11.14
C ILE A 162 23.69 -0.30 11.38
N VAL A 163 23.32 0.40 10.32
CA VAL A 163 22.94 1.82 10.36
C VAL A 163 21.43 2.03 10.31
N GLU A 164 20.67 1.08 9.79
CA GLU A 164 19.21 1.13 9.80
C GLU A 164 18.62 -0.28 9.95
N GLU A 165 17.48 -0.36 10.62
CA GLU A 165 16.69 -1.58 10.79
C GLU A 165 15.27 -1.40 10.27
N TYR A 166 14.78 -2.42 9.57
CA TYR A 166 13.43 -2.50 9.07
C TYR A 166 12.81 -3.86 9.36
N GLN A 167 11.49 -3.88 9.56
CA GLN A 167 10.69 -5.09 9.64
C GLN A 167 9.71 -5.15 8.46
N GLN A 168 9.71 -6.27 7.75
CA GLN A 168 8.77 -6.57 6.66
C GLN A 168 7.75 -7.60 7.12
N ASP A 169 6.49 -7.19 7.26
CA ASP A 169 5.40 -8.08 7.62
C ASP A 169 4.62 -8.50 6.40
N PHE A 170 4.76 -9.77 6.03
CA PHE A 170 4.02 -10.37 4.93
C PHE A 170 2.67 -10.92 5.37
N LYS A 171 1.71 -10.97 4.44
CA LYS A 171 0.36 -11.48 4.74
C LYS A 171 0.33 -12.98 5.08
N MET A 172 1.15 -13.79 4.40
CA MET A 172 1.12 -15.26 4.49
C MET A 172 2.42 -15.87 5.03
N LYS A 173 3.35 -15.06 5.53
CA LYS A 173 4.64 -15.51 6.05
C LYS A 173 5.02 -14.80 7.35
N ASN A 174 6.04 -15.35 8.01
CA ASN A 174 6.74 -14.71 9.11
C ASN A 174 7.35 -13.38 8.64
N SER A 175 7.61 -12.53 9.61
CA SER A 175 8.27 -11.25 9.36
C SER A 175 9.72 -11.47 8.94
N GLU A 176 10.18 -10.70 7.97
CA GLU A 176 11.60 -10.63 7.59
C GLU A 176 12.19 -9.35 8.19
N ARG A 177 13.36 -9.44 8.79
CA ARG A 177 14.14 -8.30 9.25
C ARG A 177 15.12 -7.91 8.16
N LEU A 178 15.23 -6.62 7.88
CA LEU A 178 16.16 -6.04 6.93
C LEU A 178 17.07 -5.06 7.67
N PHE A 179 18.37 -5.26 7.53
CA PHE A 179 19.39 -4.39 8.07
C PHE A 179 20.18 -3.75 6.93
N VAL A 180 20.38 -2.44 7.02
CA VAL A 180 21.30 -1.71 6.14
C VAL A 180 22.65 -1.68 6.86
N CYS A 181 23.67 -2.19 6.17
CA CYS A 181 24.99 -2.44 6.72
C CYS A 181 26.04 -1.64 5.96
N HIS A 182 26.87 -0.86 6.68
CA HIS A 182 27.94 -0.05 6.11
C HIS A 182 29.31 -0.55 6.55
N HIS A 183 30.26 -0.50 5.61
CA HIS A 183 31.69 -0.65 5.85
C HIS A 183 32.43 0.35 4.96
N ASP A 184 33.01 1.38 5.55
CA ASP A 184 33.57 2.54 4.84
C ASP A 184 32.57 3.19 3.85
N LEU A 185 32.78 2.96 2.54
CA LEU A 185 31.92 3.47 1.45
C LEU A 185 30.99 2.38 0.88
N GLU A 186 31.09 1.15 1.36
CA GLU A 186 30.28 0.03 0.89
C GLU A 186 28.96 -0.07 1.68
N GLU A 187 27.86 -0.23 0.95
CA GLU A 187 26.54 -0.51 1.50
C GLU A 187 26.07 -1.91 1.09
N LYS A 188 25.60 -2.67 2.07
CA LYS A 188 25.03 -4.00 1.92
C LYS A 188 23.74 -4.13 2.71
N PHE A 189 22.99 -5.17 2.38
CA PHE A 189 21.69 -5.44 2.97
C PHE A 189 21.67 -6.87 3.47
N LEU A 190 21.56 -7.02 4.79
CA LEU A 190 21.34 -8.30 5.46
C LEU A 190 19.85 -8.49 5.66
N ARG A 191 19.31 -9.61 5.17
CA ARG A 191 17.93 -10.01 5.42
C ARG A 191 17.91 -11.29 6.22
N TYR A 192 17.11 -11.30 7.27
CA TYR A 192 17.02 -12.38 8.21
C TYR A 192 15.55 -12.73 8.48
N SER A 193 15.21 -14.00 8.35
CA SER A 193 13.91 -14.52 8.79
C SER A 193 14.09 -15.83 9.52
N ASN A 194 13.49 -15.92 10.71
CA ASN A 194 13.42 -17.13 11.50
C ASN A 194 12.12 -17.88 11.17
N GLU A 195 12.24 -19.02 10.49
CA GLU A 195 11.12 -19.90 10.12
C GLU A 195 11.06 -21.14 11.04
N GLY A 196 11.59 -21.03 12.27
CA GLY A 196 11.66 -22.12 13.24
C GLY A 196 12.90 -22.97 13.02
N TYR A 197 12.75 -24.15 12.40
CA TYR A 197 13.87 -25.07 12.14
C TYR A 197 14.86 -24.56 11.09
N PHE A 198 14.44 -23.59 10.28
CA PHE A 198 15.27 -23.00 9.24
C PHE A 198 15.35 -21.50 9.45
N LYS A 199 16.59 -21.00 9.55
CA LYS A 199 16.88 -19.57 9.50
C LYS A 199 17.37 -19.25 8.10
N LYS A 200 16.80 -18.21 7.52
CA LYS A 200 17.17 -17.75 6.19
C LYS A 200 17.95 -16.45 6.31
N VAL A 201 19.17 -16.46 5.81
CA VAL A 201 20.07 -15.31 5.79
C VAL A 201 20.42 -14.97 4.34
N LEU A 202 20.09 -13.74 3.91
CA LEU A 202 20.44 -13.24 2.59
C LEU A 202 21.36 -12.04 2.72
N TRP A 203 22.48 -12.09 1.99
CA TRP A 203 23.43 -11.00 1.94
C TRP A 203 23.48 -10.41 0.53
N SER A 204 23.12 -9.13 0.40
CA SER A 204 22.83 -8.52 -0.90
C SER A 204 23.37 -7.10 -1.05
N LYS A 205 23.49 -6.65 -2.30
CA LYS A 205 23.75 -5.26 -2.67
C LYS A 205 22.59 -4.72 -3.49
N ALA A 206 22.34 -3.43 -3.41
CA ALA A 206 21.44 -2.76 -4.34
C ALA A 206 21.98 -2.86 -5.77
N VAL A 207 21.09 -3.08 -6.74
CA VAL A 207 21.41 -3.08 -8.16
C VAL A 207 20.46 -2.14 -8.90
N ASN A 208 20.95 -1.53 -9.96
CA ASN A 208 20.13 -0.65 -10.77
C ASN A 208 19.07 -1.49 -11.51
N VAL A 209 17.81 -1.12 -11.35
CA VAL A 209 16.66 -1.82 -11.94
C VAL A 209 16.76 -1.89 -13.46
N PHE A 210 17.31 -0.84 -14.09
CA PHE A 210 17.51 -0.79 -15.55
C PHE A 210 18.61 -1.73 -16.06
N GLN A 211 19.53 -2.18 -15.18
CA GLN A 211 20.53 -3.21 -15.55
C GLN A 211 19.92 -4.60 -15.63
N ILE A 212 18.76 -4.82 -15.00
CA ILE A 212 18.05 -6.11 -15.02
C ILE A 212 17.20 -6.17 -16.29
N ASP A 213 16.33 -5.18 -16.48
CA ASP A 213 15.50 -5.03 -17.66
C ASP A 213 15.12 -3.54 -17.79
N PRO A 214 15.51 -2.85 -18.88
CA PRO A 214 15.21 -1.43 -19.08
C PRO A 214 13.71 -1.09 -19.02
N GLU A 215 12.85 -2.07 -19.31
CA GLU A 215 11.40 -1.91 -19.28
C GLU A 215 10.73 -2.42 -18.00
N LEU A 216 11.50 -2.86 -17.00
CA LEU A 216 11.00 -3.54 -15.82
C LEU A 216 9.93 -2.72 -15.08
N GLU A 217 10.18 -1.43 -14.89
CA GLU A 217 9.25 -0.52 -14.24
C GLU A 217 7.95 -0.35 -15.05
N ARG A 218 8.06 -0.17 -16.37
CA ARG A 218 6.91 -0.07 -17.28
C ARG A 218 6.07 -1.34 -17.23
N LYS A 219 6.71 -2.52 -17.30
CA LYS A 219 6.04 -3.83 -17.25
C LYS A 219 5.31 -4.03 -15.93
N ILE A 220 5.95 -3.75 -14.79
CA ILE A 220 5.30 -3.84 -13.48
C ILE A 220 4.12 -2.88 -13.37
N ARG A 221 4.24 -1.66 -13.88
CA ARG A 221 3.18 -0.65 -13.78
C ARG A 221 1.96 -0.96 -14.65
N THR A 222 2.16 -1.60 -15.80
CA THR A 222 1.11 -1.93 -16.78
C THR A 222 0.50 -3.32 -16.56
N GLN A 223 1.34 -4.33 -16.30
CA GLN A 223 0.94 -5.74 -16.15
C GLN A 223 0.81 -6.16 -14.68
N GLY A 224 1.25 -5.32 -13.74
CA GLY A 224 1.22 -5.60 -12.30
C GLY A 224 2.30 -6.57 -11.82
N ASN A 225 3.09 -7.17 -12.71
CA ASN A 225 4.12 -8.14 -12.40
C ASN A 225 5.32 -8.05 -13.37
N PRO A 226 6.54 -8.35 -12.87
CA PRO A 226 7.72 -8.58 -13.70
C PRO A 226 7.69 -9.97 -14.38
N ALA A 227 8.56 -10.14 -15.38
CA ALA A 227 8.76 -11.39 -16.10
C ALA A 227 9.08 -12.57 -15.16
N ASN A 228 8.78 -13.79 -15.59
CA ASN A 228 9.07 -15.00 -14.79
C ASN A 228 10.56 -15.33 -14.74
N ILE A 229 11.32 -14.88 -15.74
CA ILE A 229 12.76 -15.09 -15.86
C ILE A 229 13.41 -13.74 -16.07
N LEU A 230 14.47 -13.46 -15.32
CA LEU A 230 15.29 -12.26 -15.43
C LEU A 230 16.75 -12.65 -15.63
N TYR A 231 17.51 -11.78 -16.30
CA TYR A 231 18.93 -11.98 -16.56
C TYR A 231 19.72 -10.87 -15.88
N LEU A 232 20.74 -11.22 -15.12
CA LEU A 232 21.61 -10.25 -14.48
C LEU A 232 23.00 -10.86 -14.28
N ASN A 233 24.04 -10.16 -14.71
CA ASN A 233 25.45 -10.56 -14.54
C ASN A 233 25.73 -12.00 -15.02
N GLY A 234 25.15 -12.40 -16.16
CA GLY A 234 25.34 -13.73 -16.76
C GLY A 234 24.53 -14.86 -16.12
N HIS A 235 23.73 -14.59 -15.09
CA HIS A 235 22.89 -15.60 -14.44
C HIS A 235 21.41 -15.43 -14.80
N ARG A 236 20.72 -16.57 -14.92
CA ARG A 236 19.26 -16.65 -15.03
C ARG A 236 18.65 -16.70 -13.63
N PHE A 237 17.64 -15.87 -13.42
CA PHE A 237 16.88 -15.78 -12.18
C PHE A 237 15.42 -16.15 -12.44
N TYR A 238 14.91 -17.16 -11.76
CA TYR A 238 13.56 -17.69 -11.90
C TYR A 238 12.69 -17.19 -10.75
N LYS A 239 11.53 -16.63 -11.07
CA LYS A 239 10.59 -16.11 -10.08
C LYS A 239 9.99 -17.25 -9.29
N GLU A 240 10.15 -17.24 -7.98
CA GLU A 240 9.60 -18.28 -7.09
C GLU A 240 8.40 -17.79 -6.32
N ASN A 241 8.45 -16.56 -5.81
CA ASN A 241 7.39 -16.05 -4.95
C ASN A 241 7.08 -14.58 -5.17
N ILE A 242 5.83 -14.23 -4.86
CA ILE A 242 5.32 -12.87 -4.87
C ILE A 242 4.64 -12.63 -3.54
N GLU A 243 5.13 -11.63 -2.81
CA GLU A 243 4.65 -11.34 -1.47
C GLU A 243 4.16 -9.90 -1.40
N SER A 244 3.11 -9.67 -0.62
CA SER A 244 2.62 -8.33 -0.33
C SER A 244 2.53 -8.17 1.18
N GLY A 245 2.93 -7.00 1.66
CA GLY A 245 3.14 -6.78 3.08
C GLY A 245 3.23 -5.30 3.43
N LEU A 246 3.70 -5.06 4.64
CA LEU A 246 4.01 -3.75 5.16
C LEU A 246 5.47 -3.69 5.56
N MET A 247 6.13 -2.59 5.22
CA MET A 247 7.47 -2.27 5.67
C MET A 247 7.40 -1.27 6.82
N PHE A 248 8.09 -1.56 7.91
CA PHE A 248 8.21 -0.71 9.09
C PHE A 248 9.67 -0.32 9.26
N LYS A 249 9.95 0.98 9.38
CA LYS A 249 11.27 1.43 9.88
C LYS A 249 11.26 1.26 11.38
N VAL A 250 12.14 0.42 11.91
CA VAL A 250 12.29 0.24 13.36
C VAL A 250 13.10 1.44 13.84
N SER A 251 12.50 2.31 14.65
CA SER A 251 13.18 3.45 15.26
C SER A 251 13.06 3.38 16.79
N LYS A 252 13.96 4.05 17.51
CA LYS A 252 13.95 4.08 18.99
C LYS A 252 12.69 4.70 19.62
N SER A 253 11.77 5.27 18.83
CA SER A 253 10.51 5.85 19.31
C SER A 253 9.32 5.08 18.74
N ASP A 254 8.80 4.13 19.51
CA ASP A 254 7.66 3.25 19.18
C ASP A 254 6.30 3.96 18.92
N ALA A 255 6.28 5.30 18.95
CA ALA A 255 5.03 6.05 19.05
C ALA A 255 4.22 6.12 17.74
N ASP A 256 4.84 6.12 16.55
CA ASP A 256 4.11 6.42 15.29
C ASP A 256 4.66 5.72 14.03
N VAL A 257 5.10 4.46 14.11
CA VAL A 257 5.60 3.75 12.92
C VAL A 257 4.42 3.34 12.03
N VAL A 258 4.17 4.12 10.98
CA VAL A 258 3.17 3.79 9.95
C VAL A 258 3.80 2.89 8.88
N GLY A 259 3.26 1.68 8.74
CA GLY A 259 3.71 0.72 7.72
C GLY A 259 3.44 1.20 6.29
N ASP A 260 4.46 1.07 5.45
CA ASP A 260 4.35 1.31 4.01
C ASP A 260 3.96 0.03 3.27
N SER A 261 2.91 0.10 2.45
CA SER A 261 2.55 -1.00 1.56
C SER A 261 3.72 -1.34 0.64
N MET A 262 4.10 -2.60 0.64
CA MET A 262 5.14 -3.13 -0.23
C MET A 262 4.68 -4.38 -0.96
N LYS A 263 5.21 -4.56 -2.17
CA LYS A 263 5.11 -5.79 -2.95
C LYS A 263 6.51 -6.23 -3.35
N THR A 264 6.77 -7.52 -3.23
CA THR A 264 8.09 -8.11 -3.38
C THR A 264 8.02 -9.28 -4.32
N TRP A 265 9.00 -9.38 -5.22
CA TRP A 265 9.19 -10.52 -6.10
C TRP A 265 10.55 -11.15 -5.81
N HIS A 266 10.52 -12.45 -5.50
CA HIS A 266 11.69 -13.22 -5.13
C HIS A 266 12.11 -14.11 -6.30
N TYR A 267 13.40 -14.07 -6.62
CA TYR A 267 13.98 -14.90 -7.65
C TYR A 267 15.23 -15.60 -7.13
N PHE A 268 15.46 -16.80 -7.65
CA PHE A 268 16.67 -17.58 -7.40
C PHE A 268 17.28 -18.02 -8.73
N ASN A 269 18.60 -18.22 -8.73
CA ASN A 269 19.24 -18.96 -9.82
C ASN A 269 18.92 -20.45 -9.74
N GLU A 270 19.35 -21.21 -10.76
CA GLU A 270 19.10 -22.66 -10.88
C GLU A 270 19.57 -23.43 -9.64
N ASP A 271 20.72 -23.04 -9.09
CA ASP A 271 21.33 -23.70 -7.93
C ASP A 271 20.83 -23.15 -6.58
N ARG A 272 19.92 -22.18 -6.57
CA ARG A 272 19.41 -21.47 -5.38
C ARG A 272 20.48 -20.81 -4.49
N THR A 273 21.69 -20.62 -5.00
CA THR A 273 22.81 -19.98 -4.31
C THR A 273 22.78 -18.45 -4.41
N LEU A 274 22.24 -17.93 -5.51
CA LEU A 274 22.10 -16.51 -5.78
C LEU A 274 20.63 -16.10 -5.72
N THR A 275 20.40 -14.87 -5.27
CA THR A 275 19.07 -14.29 -5.15
C THR A 275 19.00 -12.97 -5.89
N LEU A 276 17.84 -12.71 -6.48
CA LEU A 276 17.45 -11.40 -6.98
C LEU A 276 16.09 -11.06 -6.37
N LYS A 277 16.03 -9.94 -5.65
CA LYS A 277 14.81 -9.46 -4.98
C LYS A 277 14.43 -8.12 -5.58
N ILE A 278 13.19 -8.00 -6.06
CA ILE A 278 12.63 -6.74 -6.54
C ILE A 278 11.57 -6.31 -5.54
N GLU A 279 11.62 -5.05 -5.10
CA GLU A 279 10.70 -4.49 -4.11
C GLU A 279 10.06 -3.22 -4.67
N SER A 280 8.74 -3.16 -4.60
CA SER A 280 7.95 -1.96 -4.89
C SER A 280 7.36 -1.44 -3.59
N TYR A 281 7.73 -0.21 -3.21
CA TYR A 281 7.16 0.48 -2.05
C TYR A 281 7.11 1.98 -2.32
N ARG A 282 6.05 2.67 -1.88
CA ARG A 282 5.81 4.11 -2.17
C ARG A 282 5.96 4.48 -3.65
N ASN A 283 5.51 3.61 -4.56
CA ASN A 283 5.69 3.74 -6.02
C ASN A 283 7.15 3.81 -6.50
N LYS A 284 8.13 3.49 -5.66
CA LYS A 284 9.53 3.32 -6.06
C LYS A 284 9.83 1.83 -6.22
N LEU A 285 10.66 1.52 -7.19
CA LEU A 285 11.14 0.18 -7.45
C LEU A 285 12.61 0.11 -7.02
N LYS A 286 12.95 -0.88 -6.21
CA LYS A 286 14.33 -1.22 -5.84
C LYS A 286 14.61 -2.66 -6.19
N ALA A 287 15.87 -2.96 -6.49
CA ALA A 287 16.31 -4.32 -6.74
C ALA A 287 17.59 -4.62 -5.97
N PHE A 288 17.72 -5.87 -5.52
CA PHE A 288 18.83 -6.35 -4.73
C PHE A 288 19.31 -7.68 -5.28
N GLN A 289 20.61 -7.78 -5.57
CA GLN A 289 21.25 -9.04 -5.94
C GLN A 289 22.12 -9.51 -4.78
N GLY A 290 22.00 -10.78 -4.41
CA GLY A 290 22.75 -11.33 -3.28
C GLY A 290 22.97 -12.83 -3.35
N LYS A 291 23.46 -13.38 -2.24
CA LYS A 291 23.66 -14.81 -2.00
C LYS A 291 22.92 -15.25 -0.75
N VAL A 292 22.52 -16.53 -0.71
CA VAL A 292 22.16 -17.19 0.54
C VAL A 292 23.46 -17.47 1.30
N ILE A 293 23.52 -17.12 2.58
CA ILE A 293 24.67 -17.42 3.43
C ILE A 293 24.25 -18.22 4.65
N ASP A 294 25.18 -18.99 5.21
CA ASP A 294 25.02 -19.62 6.51
C ASP A 294 25.10 -18.56 7.62
N GLU A 295 24.30 -18.71 8.67
CA GLU A 295 24.36 -17.80 9.83
C GLU A 295 25.71 -17.87 10.54
N ASN A 296 26.36 -19.04 10.52
CA ASN A 296 27.66 -19.25 11.17
C ASN A 296 28.80 -18.48 10.48
N ASN A 297 28.58 -17.95 9.27
CA ASN A 297 29.55 -17.10 8.59
C ASN A 297 29.51 -15.64 9.10
N ILE A 298 28.51 -15.28 9.91
CA ILE A 298 28.44 -13.98 10.58
C ILE A 298 29.00 -14.17 11.99
N THR A 299 30.18 -13.61 12.24
CA THR A 299 30.88 -13.73 13.53
C THR A 299 30.94 -12.39 14.24
N ASP A 300 31.47 -12.40 15.46
CA ASP A 300 31.83 -11.20 16.21
C ASP A 300 30.70 -10.17 16.26
N ILE A 301 29.48 -10.64 16.55
CA ILE A 301 28.32 -9.77 16.73
C ILE A 301 28.54 -8.95 18.02
N LEU A 302 28.74 -7.64 17.85
CA LEU A 302 29.03 -6.72 18.95
C LEU A 302 27.94 -5.65 19.04
N PRO A 303 27.30 -5.46 20.20
CA PRO A 303 26.43 -4.32 20.42
C PRO A 303 27.25 -3.03 20.43
N TYR A 304 26.97 -2.10 19.51
CA TYR A 304 27.61 -0.79 19.50
C TYR A 304 26.94 0.10 20.55
N LYS A 305 27.67 0.37 21.64
CA LYS A 305 27.43 1.35 22.71
C LYS A 305 25.97 1.56 23.17
N VAL A 306 25.74 1.21 24.44
CA VAL A 306 24.73 1.82 25.33
C VAL A 306 24.85 3.34 25.29
#